data_AF-A0A535D7S8-F1
#
_entry.id   AF-A0A535D7S8-F1
#
_cell.length_a   1.000
_cell.length_b   1.000
_cell.length_c   1.000
_cell.angle_alpha   90.00
_cell.angle_beta   90.00
_cell.angle_gamma   90.00
#
_symmetry.space_group_name_H-M   'P 1'
#
loop_
_entity.id
_entity.type
_entity.pdbx_description
1 polymer ?
#
loop_
_entity_poly.entity_id
_entity_poly.type
_entity_poly.pdbx_seq_one_letter_code
_entity_poly.pdbx_strand_id
1 'polypeptide(L)' 'MAQPIVTSSPDILSGTPVFAGTCVPVQALIDYLEGGETIDDFLAGFPTVKREQVVAFLEEATVRMISKAS' A
#
# COMPACT_ATOMS: atom_id res chain seq x y z
N MET A 1 -16.70 -10.89 -0.23
CA MET A 1 -15.55 -11.06 -1.15
C MET A 1 -14.48 -10.10 -0.67
N ALA A 2 -13.30 -10.60 -0.28
CA ALA A 2 -12.20 -9.73 0.14
C ALA A 2 -11.73 -8.95 -1.10
N GLN A 3 -11.95 -7.65 -1.12
CA GLN A 3 -11.47 -6.80 -2.20
C GLN A 3 -9.94 -6.74 -2.09
N PRO A 4 -9.20 -6.92 -3.18
CA PRO A 4 -7.74 -6.86 -3.12
C PRO A 4 -7.31 -5.48 -2.61
N ILE A 5 -6.37 -5.43 -1.65
CA ILE A 5 -5.85 -4.18 -1.07
C ILE A 5 -4.93 -3.47 -2.08
N VAL A 6 -4.18 -4.29 -2.83
CA VAL A 6 -3.25 -3.86 -3.88
C VAL A 6 -3.73 -4.45 -5.20
N THR A 7 -3.80 -3.62 -6.23
CA THR A 7 -4.06 -4.05 -7.60
C THR A 7 -2.86 -3.71 -8.47
N SER A 8 -2.53 -4.59 -9.40
CA SER A 8 -1.55 -4.32 -10.45
C SER A 8 -2.22 -4.67 -11.77
N SER A 9 -2.14 -3.77 -12.73
CA SER A 9 -2.66 -4.00 -14.07
C SER A 9 -1.69 -3.36 -15.07
N PRO A 10 -1.37 -4.04 -16.18
CA PRO A 10 -0.44 -3.51 -17.18
C PRO A 10 -0.88 -2.15 -17.73
N ASP A 11 -2.20 -1.89 -17.73
CA ASP A 11 -2.82 -0.63 -18.14
C ASP A 11 -2.71 0.49 -17.09
N ILE A 12 -2.32 0.19 -15.85
CA ILE A 12 -2.21 1.16 -14.75
C ILE A 12 -0.72 1.34 -14.41
N LEU A 13 -0.17 2.53 -14.68
CA LEU A 13 1.22 2.88 -14.39
C LEU A 13 2.23 1.79 -14.85
N SER A 14 2.03 1.23 -16.05
CA SER A 14 2.89 0.15 -16.60
C SER A 14 2.98 -1.10 -15.72
N GLY A 15 1.93 -1.42 -14.96
CA GLY A 15 1.92 -2.58 -14.06
C GLY A 15 2.39 -2.28 -12.63
N THR A 16 2.64 -1.01 -12.30
CA THR A 16 3.02 -0.62 -10.93
C THR A 16 1.91 -1.01 -9.97
N PRO A 17 2.21 -1.71 -8.86
CA PRO A 17 1.23 -2.03 -7.84
C PRO A 17 0.72 -0.77 -7.15
N VAL A 18 -0.60 -0.56 -7.19
CA VAL A 18 -1.29 0.59 -6.59
C VAL A 18 -2.30 0.13 -5.55
N PHE A 19 -2.64 1.01 -4.61
CA PHE A 19 -3.79 0.76 -3.73
C PHE A 19 -5.05 0.62 -4.55
N ALA A 20 -5.83 -0.42 -4.30
CA ALA A 20 -7.04 -0.70 -5.07
C ALA A 20 -8.04 0.46 -4.99
N GLY A 21 -8.59 0.83 -6.15
CA GLY A 21 -9.46 2.00 -6.28
C GLY A 21 -8.72 3.34 -6.34
N THR A 22 -7.38 3.32 -6.41
CA THR A 22 -6.56 4.53 -6.51
C THR A 22 -5.49 4.36 -7.58
N CYS A 23 -4.86 5.48 -7.97
CA CYS A 23 -3.63 5.47 -8.78
C CYS A 23 -2.38 5.67 -7.91
N VAL A 24 -2.47 5.42 -6.61
CA VAL A 24 -1.38 5.68 -5.65
C VAL A 24 -0.51 4.43 -5.53
N PRO A 25 0.79 4.51 -5.90
CA PRO A 25 1.69 3.37 -5.79
C PRO A 25 1.83 2.92 -4.33
N VAL A 26 1.83 1.60 -4.09
CA VAL A 26 2.11 1.08 -2.74
C VAL A 26 3.55 1.33 -2.31
N GLN A 27 4.46 1.47 -3.28
CA GLN A 27 5.84 1.86 -3.04
C GLN A 27 5.93 3.23 -2.35
N ALA A 28 5.06 4.18 -2.72
CA ALA A 28 5.06 5.51 -2.13
C ALA A 28 4.77 5.49 -0.62
N LEU A 29 3.95 4.55 -0.14
CA LEU A 29 3.75 4.37 1.31
C LEU A 29 5.07 3.99 2.00
N ILE A 30 5.83 3.07 1.40
CA ILE A 30 7.12 2.64 1.95
C ILE A 30 8.12 3.79 1.92
N ASP A 31 8.22 4.53 0.80
CA ASP A 31 9.12 5.67 0.68
C ASP A 31 8.85 6.74 1.75
N TYR A 32 7.58 7.04 2.05
CA TYR A 32 7.19 7.97 3.12
C TYR A 32 7.66 7.46 4.49
N LEU A 33 7.40 6.19 4.80
CA LEU A 33 7.81 5.60 6.07
C LEU A 33 9.34 5.53 6.21
N GLU A 34 10.08 5.28 5.12
CA GLU A 34 11.54 5.34 5.09
C GLU A 34 12.08 6.77 5.22
N GLY A 35 11.34 7.76 4.73
CA GLY A 35 11.59 9.19 4.93
C GLY A 35 11.37 9.67 6.36
N GLY A 36 10.79 8.83 7.23
CA GLY A 36 10.43 9.18 8.61
C GLY A 36 9.08 9.88 8.72
N GLU A 37 8.30 9.92 7.64
CA GLU A 37 6.93 10.42 7.65
C GLU A 37 6.00 9.40 8.32
N THR A 38 4.84 9.88 8.80
CA THR A 38 3.85 9.02 9.45
C THR A 38 2.80 8.56 8.46
N ILE A 39 2.03 7.52 8.82
CA ILE A 39 0.85 7.11 8.04
C ILE A 39 -0.13 8.28 7.87
N ASP A 40 -0.27 9.14 8.87
CA ASP A 40 -1.16 10.29 8.80
C ASP A 40 -0.70 11.30 7.74
N ASP A 41 0.61 11.51 7.64
CA ASP A 41 1.24 12.37 6.65
C ASP A 41 1.04 11.83 5.22
N PHE A 42 1.26 10.52 5.03
CA PHE A 42 0.95 9.84 3.78
C PHE A 42 -0.53 9.98 3.39
N LEU A 43 -1.45 9.81 4.34
CA LEU A 43 -2.89 9.96 4.10
C LEU A 43 -3.28 11.42 3.80
N ALA A 44 -2.55 12.40 4.34
CA ALA A 44 -2.74 13.81 4.01
C ALA A 44 -2.28 14.10 2.56
N GLY A 45 -1.19 13.47 2.09
CA GLY A 45 -0.75 13.54 0.70
C GLY A 45 -1.64 12.77 -0.28
N PHE A 46 -2.25 11.68 0.18
CA PHE A 46 -3.09 10.79 -0.63
C PHE A 46 -4.45 10.49 0.05
N PRO A 47 -5.37 11.47 0.10
CA PRO A 47 -6.65 11.33 0.80
C PRO A 47 -7.61 10.31 0.15
N THR A 48 -7.27 9.80 -1.04
CA THR A 48 -8.00 8.73 -1.73
C THR A 48 -7.69 7.35 -1.15
N VAL A 49 -6.55 7.19 -0.47
CA VAL A 49 -6.20 5.96 0.24
C VAL A 49 -6.84 5.98 1.62
N LYS A 50 -7.48 4.89 2.01
CA LYS A 50 -8.07 4.77 3.35
C LYS A 50 -7.04 4.22 4.33
N ARG A 51 -7.12 4.67 5.59
CA ARG A 51 -6.25 4.17 6.67
C ARG A 51 -6.36 2.65 6.83
N GLU A 52 -7.55 2.10 6.70
CA GLU A 52 -7.79 0.65 6.77
C GLU A 52 -7.05 -0.11 5.65
N GLN A 53 -6.89 0.48 4.46
CA GLN A 53 -6.10 -0.13 3.38
C GLN A 53 -4.61 -0.13 3.71
N VAL A 54 -4.10 0.96 4.29
CA VAL A 54 -2.69 1.05 4.73
C VAL A 54 -2.40 0.02 5.82
N VAL A 55 -3.26 -0.07 6.83
CA VAL A 55 -3.11 -1.04 7.92
C VAL A 55 -3.15 -2.47 7.39
N ALA A 56 -4.16 -2.81 6.58
CA ALA A 56 -4.29 -4.16 6.03
C ALA A 56 -3.10 -4.53 5.12
N PHE A 57 -2.54 -3.57 4.38
CA PHE A 57 -1.32 -3.76 3.60
C PHE A 57 -0.11 -4.10 4.50
N LEU A 58 0.08 -3.36 5.60
CA LEU A 58 1.17 -3.61 6.55
C LEU A 58 1.03 -4.96 7.27
N GLU A 59 -0.19 -5.34 7.64
CA GLU A 59 -0.48 -6.66 8.23
C GLU A 59 -0.14 -7.79 7.25
N GLU A 60 -0.57 -7.68 5.99
CA GLU A 60 -0.27 -8.69 4.97
C GLU A 60 1.23 -8.78 4.68
N ALA A 61 1.91 -7.62 4.58
CA ALA A 61 3.36 -7.57 4.43
C ALA A 61 4.08 -8.26 5.61
N THR A 62 3.63 -8.01 6.83
CA THR A 62 4.16 -8.64 8.05
C THR A 62 3.98 -10.15 8.00
N VAL A 63 2.77 -10.65 7.69
CA VAL A 63 2.48 -12.09 7.59
C VAL A 63 3.38 -12.75 6.54
N ARG A 64 3.51 -12.13 5.36
CA ARG A 64 4.37 -12.66 4.27
C ARG A 64 5.84 -12.72 4.68
N MET A 65 6.35 -11.71 5.39
CA MET A 65 7.75 -11.67 5.83
C MET A 65 8.03 -12.66 6.95
N ILE A 66 7.13 -12.78 7.94
CA ILE A 66 7.23 -13.79 9.00
C ILE A 66 7.19 -15.20 8.40
N SER A 67 6.26 -15.46 7.49
CA SER A 67 6.13 -16.76 6.82
C SER A 67 7.34 -17.12 5.96
N LYS A 68 8.10 -16.14 5.47
CA LYS A 68 9.33 -16.38 4.70
C LYS A 68 10.52 -16.74 5.60
N ALA A 69 10.49 -16.31 6.86
CA ALA A 69 11.56 -16.54 7.83
C ALA A 69 11.38 -17.82 8.65
N SER A 70 10.17 -18.42 8.67
CA SER A 70 9.87 -19.73 9.26
C SER A 70 10.03 -20.86 8.25
#